data_AF-A0A962ZKK3-F1
#
_entry.id   AF-A0A962ZKK3-F1
#
_cell.length_a   1.000
_cell.length_b   1.000
_cell.length_c   1.000
_cell.angle_alpha   90.00
_cell.angle_beta   90.00
_cell.angle_gamma   90.00
#
_symmetry.space_group_name_H-M   'P 1'
#
loop_
_entity.id
_entity.type
_entity.pdbx_description
1 polymer ?
#
loop_
_entity_poly.entity_id
_entity_poly.type
_entity_poly.pdbx_seq_one_letter_code
_entity_poly.pdbx_strand_id
1 'polypeptide(L)'
;MLHCRQIPGLLALGLCSALIACHDAPPADTSLGAQGNAAATEATANANAAVTKRLDLADPRDFEDARRGLIATPDSLRVSMADGSVIWDMPSYDFVTDDAPASVNPSLWRQAMLNNIHGLFEVTEGVYQLRGFDLSN
;
A
#
# COMPACT_ATOMS: atom_id res chain seq x y z
N MET A 1 -42.76 -76.29 -12.13
CA MET A 1 -41.40 -76.77 -11.76
C MET A 1 -40.39 -75.71 -12.20
N LEU A 2 -39.47 -75.34 -11.29
CA LEU A 2 -38.37 -74.36 -11.39
C LEU A 2 -38.79 -72.88 -11.49
N HIS A 3 -38.75 -72.10 -10.40
CA HIS A 3 -37.60 -71.43 -9.75
C HIS A 3 -37.10 -70.14 -10.44
N CYS A 4 -36.98 -69.11 -9.59
CA CYS A 4 -35.94 -68.08 -9.56
C CYS A 4 -36.25 -66.68 -10.14
N ARG A 5 -36.81 -65.85 -9.24
CA ARG A 5 -36.30 -64.56 -8.71
C ARG A 5 -35.88 -63.41 -9.65
N GLN A 6 -36.31 -62.23 -9.20
CA GLN A 6 -36.16 -60.90 -9.75
C GLN A 6 -34.71 -60.39 -9.82
N ILE A 7 -34.42 -59.59 -10.85
CA ILE A 7 -33.41 -58.52 -10.83
C ILE A 7 -33.97 -57.35 -11.66
N PRO A 8 -34.42 -56.23 -11.06
CA PRO A 8 -34.62 -54.99 -11.79
C PRO A 8 -33.27 -54.32 -12.04
N GLY A 9 -33.04 -53.92 -13.29
CA GLY A 9 -31.80 -53.34 -13.76
C GLY A 9 -31.42 -52.05 -13.03
N LEU A 10 -30.24 -52.08 -12.40
CA LEU A 10 -29.35 -50.94 -12.25
C LEU A 10 -28.95 -50.45 -13.65
N LEU A 11 -29.22 -49.20 -14.02
CA LEU A 11 -28.44 -48.43 -15.00
C LEU A 11 -28.95 -46.98 -15.10
N ALA A 12 -28.75 -46.18 -14.05
CA ALA A 12 -28.84 -44.72 -14.15
C ALA A 12 -28.20 -44.04 -12.93
N LEU A 13 -26.90 -44.26 -12.67
CA LEU A 13 -26.13 -43.37 -11.80
C LEU A 13 -24.64 -43.61 -12.05
N GLY A 14 -24.02 -42.80 -12.90
CA GLY A 14 -22.61 -43.02 -13.18
C GLY A 14 -22.04 -42.20 -14.31
N LEU A 15 -22.28 -40.89 -14.36
CA LEU A 15 -21.48 -40.01 -15.22
C LEU A 15 -21.50 -38.54 -14.77
N CYS A 16 -21.17 -38.26 -13.51
CA CYS A 16 -20.82 -36.88 -13.08
C CYS A 16 -19.65 -36.80 -12.09
N SER A 17 -18.93 -37.89 -11.82
CA SER A 17 -17.87 -37.90 -10.79
C SER A 17 -16.44 -37.71 -11.34
N ALA A 18 -16.26 -37.29 -12.60
CA ALA A 18 -14.94 -37.24 -13.26
C ALA A 18 -14.35 -35.82 -13.39
N LEU A 19 -14.80 -34.84 -12.59
CA LEU A 19 -14.21 -33.49 -12.55
C LEU A 19 -13.86 -32.99 -11.14
N ILE A 20 -13.70 -33.89 -10.17
CA ILE A 20 -12.97 -33.55 -8.93
C ILE A 20 -11.48 -33.64 -9.27
N ALA A 21 -10.99 -32.63 -10.00
CA ALA A 21 -9.56 -32.35 -9.99
C ALA A 21 -9.17 -32.07 -8.54
N CYS A 22 -8.16 -32.77 -8.02
CA CYS A 22 -7.57 -32.47 -6.73
C CYS A 22 -7.15 -30.99 -6.72
N HIS A 23 -7.91 -30.15 -6.03
CA HIS A 23 -7.51 -28.79 -5.73
C HIS A 23 -6.68 -28.83 -4.45
N ASP A 24 -5.47 -29.38 -4.55
CA ASP A 24 -4.44 -29.05 -3.58
C ASP A 24 -4.05 -27.60 -3.87
N ALA A 25 -4.64 -26.67 -3.10
CA ALA A 25 -4.14 -25.31 -3.07
C ALA A 25 -2.65 -25.39 -2.71
N PRO A 26 -1.74 -24.77 -3.48
CA PRO A 26 -0.34 -24.73 -3.11
C PRO A 26 -0.22 -24.18 -1.68
N PRO A 27 0.68 -24.73 -0.84
CA PRO A 27 0.86 -24.22 0.50
C PRO A 27 1.09 -22.71 0.43
N ALA A 28 0.39 -21.96 1.27
CA ALA A 28 0.52 -20.52 1.31
C ALA A 28 2.00 -20.15 1.44
N ASP A 29 2.51 -19.38 0.48
CA ASP A 29 3.89 -18.93 0.48
C ASP A 29 4.07 -17.95 1.64
N THR A 30 4.63 -18.45 2.74
CA THR A 30 4.90 -17.66 3.96
C THR A 30 5.92 -16.54 3.74
N SER A 31 6.56 -16.45 2.57
CA SER A 31 7.45 -15.33 2.22
C SER A 31 6.70 -14.09 1.74
N LEU A 32 5.39 -14.20 1.46
CA LEU A 32 4.54 -13.11 0.99
C LEU A 32 3.73 -12.50 2.14
N GLY A 33 3.70 -11.17 2.19
CA GLY A 33 2.83 -10.38 3.04
C GLY A 33 1.37 -10.47 2.63
N ALA A 34 0.49 -9.85 3.43
CA ALA A 34 -0.97 -9.93 3.27
C ALA A 34 -1.49 -9.45 1.90
N GLN A 35 -0.71 -8.64 1.17
CA GLN A 35 -1.04 -8.12 -0.16
C GLN A 35 -0.28 -8.85 -1.28
N GLY A 36 0.37 -9.98 -0.97
CA GLY A 36 1.17 -10.75 -1.92
C GLY A 36 2.57 -10.18 -2.20
N ASN A 37 3.02 -9.20 -1.40
CA ASN A 37 4.34 -8.59 -1.53
C ASN A 37 5.41 -9.37 -0.74
N ALA A 38 6.59 -9.61 -1.31
CA ALA A 38 7.70 -10.21 -0.58
C ALA A 38 8.47 -9.18 0.27
N ALA A 39 9.23 -9.65 1.26
CA ALA A 39 10.20 -8.82 1.97
C ALA A 39 11.33 -8.35 1.02
N ALA A 40 11.96 -7.23 1.35
CA ALA A 40 13.16 -6.79 0.63
C ALA A 40 14.26 -7.85 0.76
N THR A 41 14.88 -8.21 -0.37
CA THR A 41 16.05 -9.10 -0.35
C THR A 41 17.22 -8.43 0.36
N GLU A 42 18.18 -9.21 0.83
CA GLU A 42 19.40 -8.69 1.44
C GLU A 42 20.14 -7.72 0.51
N ALA A 43 20.19 -8.03 -0.79
CA ALA A 43 20.80 -7.17 -1.80
C ALA A 43 20.09 -5.79 -1.87
N THR A 44 18.75 -5.77 -1.89
CA THR A 44 17.97 -4.52 -1.89
C THR A 44 18.16 -3.73 -0.60
N ALA A 45 18.09 -4.40 0.56
CA ALA A 45 18.29 -3.76 1.86
C ALA A 45 19.69 -3.10 1.96
N ASN A 46 20.73 -3.82 1.52
CA ASN A 46 22.10 -3.30 1.50
C ASN A 46 22.27 -2.12 0.53
N ALA A 47 21.63 -2.18 -0.64
CA ALA A 47 21.66 -1.08 -1.60
C ALA A 47 20.99 0.19 -1.05
N ASN A 48 19.84 0.05 -0.39
CA ASN A 48 19.15 1.16 0.28
C ASN A 48 19.98 1.72 1.44
N ALA A 49 20.55 0.86 2.31
CA ALA A 49 21.41 1.30 3.41
C ALA A 49 22.67 2.05 2.93
N ALA A 50 23.20 1.70 1.76
CA ALA A 50 24.34 2.39 1.16
C ALA A 50 24.00 3.81 0.67
N VAL A 51 22.72 4.16 0.48
CA VAL A 51 22.30 5.53 0.15
C VAL A 51 22.49 6.45 1.35
N THR A 52 22.11 6.01 2.54
CA THR A 52 22.26 6.79 3.80
C THR A 52 23.71 7.19 4.07
N LYS A 53 24.69 6.40 3.60
CA LYS A 53 26.12 6.70 3.75
C LYS A 53 26.66 7.76 2.77
N ARG A 54 25.89 8.09 1.72
CA ARG A 54 26.33 8.97 0.61
C ARG A 54 25.66 10.34 0.63
N LEU A 55 24.54 10.48 1.33
CA LEU A 55 23.74 11.69 1.38
C LEU A 55 23.58 12.16 2.82
N ASP A 56 23.58 13.47 3.02
CA ASP A 56 23.25 14.07 4.31
C ASP A 56 21.72 14.12 4.50
N LEU A 57 21.13 12.97 4.81
CA LEU A 57 19.68 12.86 4.98
C LEU A 57 19.20 13.44 6.31
N ALA A 58 20.11 13.68 7.27
CA ALA A 58 19.80 14.22 8.58
C ALA A 58 19.70 15.75 8.58
N ASP A 59 20.09 16.42 7.49
CA ASP A 59 19.95 17.86 7.32
C ASP A 59 18.47 18.30 7.44
N PRO A 60 18.14 19.15 8.44
CA PRO A 60 16.76 19.55 8.71
C PRO A 60 16.26 20.65 7.77
N ARG A 61 17.12 21.29 6.97
CA ARG A 61 16.78 22.52 6.23
C ARG A 61 15.53 22.39 5.35
N ASP A 62 15.38 21.30 4.60
CA ASP A 62 14.19 21.13 3.76
C ASP A 62 12.90 20.98 4.59
N PHE A 63 12.99 20.40 5.79
CA PHE A 63 11.84 20.27 6.69
C PHE A 63 11.46 21.61 7.33
N GLU A 64 12.46 22.43 7.66
CA GLU A 64 12.24 23.80 8.13
C GLU A 64 11.61 24.64 7.02
N ASP A 65 12.15 24.58 5.80
CA ASP A 65 11.64 25.27 4.62
C ASP A 65 10.22 24.83 4.27
N ALA A 66 9.95 23.52 4.29
CA ALA A 66 8.63 22.97 3.98
C ALA A 66 7.56 23.35 5.01
N ARG A 67 7.94 23.69 6.26
CA ARG A 67 7.01 24.14 7.32
C ARG A 67 6.91 25.66 7.42
N ARG A 68 7.83 26.40 6.83
CA ARG A 68 7.85 27.87 6.90
C ARG A 68 6.54 28.46 6.38
N GLY A 69 5.93 29.33 7.18
CA GLY A 69 4.69 30.02 6.82
C GLY A 69 3.43 29.16 6.94
N LEU A 70 3.48 27.95 7.50
CA LEU A 70 2.28 27.15 7.75
C LEU A 70 1.31 27.90 8.69
N ILE A 71 0.11 28.18 8.21
CA ILE A 71 -0.96 28.85 8.94
C ILE A 71 -1.91 27.82 9.56
N ALA A 72 -2.32 26.84 8.77
CA ALA A 72 -3.31 25.84 9.18
C ALA A 72 -3.14 24.53 8.41
N THR A 73 -3.37 23.42 9.11
CA THR A 73 -3.50 22.09 8.51
C THR A 73 -4.73 21.41 9.11
N PRO A 74 -5.52 20.65 8.33
CA PRO A 74 -6.58 19.82 8.90
C PRO A 74 -5.97 18.64 9.68
N ASP A 75 -6.68 18.17 10.72
CA ASP A 75 -6.29 16.97 11.47
C ASP A 75 -6.34 15.70 10.59
N SER A 76 -7.22 15.69 9.58
CA SER A 76 -7.35 14.62 8.60
C SER A 76 -7.73 15.22 7.24
N LEU A 77 -6.80 15.23 6.29
CA LEU A 77 -7.05 15.72 4.94
C LEU A 77 -7.60 14.59 4.05
N ARG A 78 -8.93 14.53 3.97
CA ARG A 78 -9.66 13.68 3.03
C ARG A 78 -10.66 14.49 2.23
N VAL A 79 -10.59 14.40 0.91
CA VAL A 79 -11.51 15.06 -0.03
C VAL A 79 -12.38 13.99 -0.68
N SER A 80 -13.69 14.20 -0.65
CA SER A 80 -14.69 13.26 -1.17
C SER A 80 -15.69 13.96 -2.08
N MET A 81 -16.22 13.23 -3.05
CA MET A 81 -17.37 13.66 -3.84
C MET A 81 -18.66 13.61 -3.01
N ALA A 82 -19.72 14.22 -3.54
CA ALA A 82 -21.05 14.19 -2.92
C ALA A 82 -21.64 12.78 -2.75
N ASP A 83 -21.21 11.80 -3.56
CA ASP A 83 -21.62 10.39 -3.46
C ASP A 83 -20.78 9.58 -2.44
N GLY A 84 -19.79 10.20 -1.79
CA GLY A 84 -18.91 9.59 -0.81
C GLY A 84 -17.65 8.94 -1.39
N SER A 85 -17.45 8.94 -2.72
CA SER A 85 -16.19 8.48 -3.31
C SER A 85 -15.02 9.36 -2.90
N VAL A 86 -13.88 8.74 -2.58
CA VAL A 86 -12.66 9.43 -2.14
C VAL A 86 -11.89 9.94 -3.36
N ILE A 87 -11.59 11.23 -3.40
CA ILE A 87 -10.76 11.88 -4.43
C ILE A 87 -9.32 11.97 -3.96
N TRP A 88 -9.12 12.36 -2.70
CA TRP A 88 -7.80 12.57 -2.11
C TRP A 88 -7.79 12.11 -0.66
N ASP A 89 -6.74 11.41 -0.24
CA ASP A 89 -6.64 10.80 1.08
C ASP A 89 -5.22 10.84 1.61
N MET A 90 -4.84 11.95 2.26
CA MET A 90 -3.53 12.04 2.91
C MET A 90 -3.33 11.03 4.04
N PRO A 91 -4.33 10.71 4.89
CA PRO A 91 -4.18 9.68 5.93
C PRO A 91 -3.70 8.31 5.45
N SER A 92 -3.92 7.97 4.17
CA SER A 92 -3.37 6.74 3.59
C SER A 92 -1.83 6.70 3.59
N TYR A 93 -1.16 7.83 3.81
CA TYR A 93 0.30 7.97 3.90
C TYR A 93 0.81 8.20 5.33
N ASP A 94 -0.03 8.05 6.36
CA ASP A 94 0.37 8.22 7.78
C ASP A 94 1.44 7.21 8.23
N PHE A 95 1.67 6.15 7.46
CA PHE A 95 2.74 5.19 7.68
C PHE A 95 4.14 5.74 7.32
N VAL A 96 4.22 6.89 6.64
CA VAL A 96 5.48 7.54 6.24
C VAL A 96 6.00 8.42 7.37
N THR A 97 6.55 7.76 8.39
CA THR A 97 7.17 8.40 9.55
C THR A 97 8.53 7.76 9.83
N ASP A 98 9.29 8.37 10.74
CA ASP A 98 10.53 7.80 11.31
C ASP A 98 11.53 7.34 10.22
N ASP A 99 12.26 6.26 10.50
CA ASP A 99 13.26 5.70 9.60
C ASP A 99 12.64 4.94 8.42
N ALA A 100 13.28 5.05 7.26
CA ALA A 100 12.87 4.35 6.07
C ALA A 100 12.93 2.81 6.25
N PRO A 101 11.87 2.06 5.89
CA PRO A 101 11.93 0.61 5.89
C PRO A 101 12.93 0.11 4.83
N ALA A 102 13.49 -1.09 5.02
CA ALA A 102 14.48 -1.67 4.11
C ALA A 102 13.98 -1.83 2.66
N SER A 103 12.66 -1.87 2.45
CA SER A 103 12.01 -1.94 1.15
C SER A 103 11.94 -0.61 0.39
N VAL A 104 12.28 0.52 1.01
CA VAL A 104 12.19 1.85 0.41
C VAL A 104 13.55 2.54 0.44
N ASN A 105 13.88 3.25 -0.65
CA ASN A 105 15.07 4.08 -0.68
C ASN A 105 14.96 5.22 0.35
N PRO A 106 15.96 5.42 1.23
CA PRO A 106 15.85 6.40 2.32
C PRO A 106 15.77 7.85 1.84
N SER A 107 16.34 8.19 0.68
CA SER A 107 16.16 9.52 0.07
C SER A 107 14.73 9.74 -0.41
N LEU A 108 14.09 8.69 -0.97
CA LEU A 108 12.70 8.76 -1.39
C LEU A 108 11.77 8.85 -0.19
N TRP A 109 12.07 8.11 0.89
CA TRP A 109 11.31 8.18 2.14
C TRP A 109 11.32 9.59 2.73
N ARG A 110 12.51 10.21 2.81
CA ARG A 110 12.65 11.61 3.23
C ARG A 110 11.81 12.55 2.36
N GLN A 111 11.81 12.37 1.04
CA GLN A 111 10.98 13.18 0.15
C GLN A 111 9.48 12.96 0.37
N ALA A 112 9.07 11.72 0.64
CA ALA A 112 7.68 11.41 0.97
C ALA A 112 7.26 12.08 2.28
N MET A 113 8.11 12.07 3.32
CA MET A 113 7.87 12.82 4.56
C MET A 113 7.72 14.33 4.31
N LEU A 114 8.55 14.92 3.43
CA LEU A 114 8.44 16.32 3.05
C LEU A 114 7.13 16.64 2.31
N ASN A 115 6.74 15.77 1.38
CA ASN A 115 5.49 15.92 0.63
C ASN A 115 4.25 15.72 1.52
N ASN A 116 4.37 14.98 2.62
CA ASN A 116 3.30 14.84 3.61
C ASN A 116 3.08 16.10 4.47
N ILE A 117 3.94 17.12 4.38
CA ILE A 117 3.70 18.43 5.01
C ILE A 117 2.73 19.21 4.13
N HIS A 118 1.49 19.31 4.57
CA HIS A 118 0.37 19.89 3.84
C HIS A 118 -0.36 20.95 4.67
N GLY A 119 -1.19 21.76 4.01
CA GLY A 119 -1.93 22.84 4.65
C GLY A 119 -1.93 24.15 3.86
N LEU A 120 -2.39 25.22 4.51
CA LEU A 120 -2.35 26.59 4.03
C LEU A 120 -1.06 27.25 4.50
N PHE A 121 -0.30 27.83 3.56
CA PHE A 121 0.98 28.50 3.83
C PHE A 121 0.95 29.95 3.35
N GLU A 122 1.57 30.85 4.10
CA GLU A 122 1.96 32.18 3.64
C GLU A 122 3.39 32.15 3.11
N VAL A 123 3.57 32.47 1.82
CA VAL A 123 4.90 32.50 1.18
C VAL A 123 5.56 33.86 1.43
N THR A 124 4.78 34.92 1.29
CA THR A 124 5.13 36.31 1.58
C THR A 124 3.82 37.06 1.85
N GLU A 125 3.90 38.30 2.35
CA GLU A 125 2.73 39.14 2.60
C GLU A 125 1.76 39.14 1.40
N GLY A 126 0.53 38.69 1.64
CA GLY A 126 -0.54 38.65 0.64
C GLY A 126 -0.45 37.51 -0.40
N VAL A 127 0.54 36.62 -0.31
CA VAL A 127 0.70 35.48 -1.22
C VAL A 127 0.65 34.17 -0.43
N TYR A 128 -0.37 33.37 -0.72
CA TYR A 128 -0.64 32.10 -0.03
C TYR A 128 -0.60 30.92 -1.00
N GLN A 129 -0.23 29.75 -0.50
CA GLN A 129 -0.31 28.47 -1.21
C GLN A 129 -1.11 27.46 -0.39
N LEU A 130 -1.96 26.70 -1.08
CA LEU A 130 -2.58 25.51 -0.52
C LEU A 130 -1.80 24.30 -1.04
N ARG A 131 -1.13 23.57 -0.14
CA ARG A 131 -0.21 22.49 -0.51
C ARG A 131 -0.73 21.14 -0.04
N GLY A 132 -0.54 20.11 -0.85
CA GLY A 132 -0.90 18.71 -0.52
C GLY A 132 -2.39 18.40 -0.62
N PHE A 133 -3.17 19.24 -1.31
CA PHE A 133 -4.59 19.01 -1.63
C PHE A 133 -4.77 18.38 -3.03
N ASP A 134 -3.70 18.34 -3.82
CA ASP A 134 -3.55 17.66 -5.10
C ASP A 134 -2.04 17.39 -5.30
N LEU A 135 -1.64 16.91 -6.48
CA LEU A 135 -0.25 16.79 -6.90
C LEU A 135 0.45 18.16 -7.02
N SER A 136 -0.29 19.20 -7.40
CA SER A 136 0.20 20.58 -7.49
C SER A 136 -0.20 21.44 -6.30
N ASN A 137 0.47 22.60 -6.18
CA ASN A 137 0.04 23.71 -5.33
C ASN A 137 -0.86 24.69 -6.08
#